data_AF-A0A925WDS8-F1
#
_entry.id   AF-A0A925WDS8-F1
#
_cell.length_a   1.000
_cell.length_b   1.000
_cell.length_c   1.000
_cell.angle_alpha   90.00
_cell.angle_beta   90.00
_cell.angle_gamma   90.00
#
_symmetry.space_group_name_H-M   'P 1'
#
loop_
_entity.id
_entity.type
_entity.pdbx_description
1 polymer ?
#
loop_
_entity_poly.entity_id
_entity_poly.type
_entity_poly.pdbx_seq_one_letter_code
_entity_poly.pdbx_strand_id
1 'polypeptide(L)' 'RRKELKDLFTGCKAGLVFVTAFETRRAMQSFVSQIAWESEVWIAEAPDHMIHFNGERFLGPYPDVMPK' A
#
# COMPACT_ATOMS: atom_id res chain seq x y z
N ARG A 1 -5.26 -5.34 13.29
CA ARG A 1 -4.92 -6.15 12.08
C ARG A 1 -3.45 -6.05 11.66
N ARG A 2 -2.91 -4.92 11.16
CA ARG A 2 -1.48 -4.86 10.71
C ARG A 2 -0.49 -5.35 11.79
N LYS A 3 -0.67 -4.90 13.04
CA LYS A 3 0.15 -5.31 14.17
C LYS A 3 0.09 -6.82 14.41
N GLU A 4 -1.11 -7.38 14.52
CA GLU A 4 -1.32 -8.83 14.71
C GLU A 4 -0.66 -9.66 13.61
N LEU A 5 -0.74 -9.21 12.34
CA LEU A 5 -0.10 -9.92 11.24
C LEU A 5 1.43 -9.81 11.32
N LYS A 6 1.98 -8.65 11.70
CA LYS A 6 3.43 -8.54 11.97
C LYS A 6 3.88 -9.53 13.03
N ASP A 7 3.13 -9.64 14.12
CA ASP A 7 3.44 -10.56 15.22
C ASP A 7 3.36 -12.02 14.76
N LEU A 8 2.33 -12.37 13.99
CA LEU A 8 2.14 -13.71 13.41
C LEU A 8 3.29 -14.13 12.48
N PHE A 9 3.85 -13.18 11.74
CA PHE A 9 4.93 -13.44 10.78
C PHE A 9 6.32 -13.06 11.28
N THR A 10 6.53 -12.94 12.60
CA THR A 10 7.83 -12.61 13.22
C THR A 10 8.98 -13.55 12.83
N GLY A 11 8.69 -14.82 12.51
CA GLY A 11 9.67 -15.79 12.04
C GLY A 11 10.00 -15.71 10.54
N CYS A 12 9.32 -14.86 9.78
CA CYS A 12 9.56 -14.71 8.35
C CYS A 12 10.86 -13.97 8.09
N LYS A 13 11.77 -14.57 7.31
CA LYS A 13 13.03 -13.94 6.90
C LYS A 13 12.87 -12.95 5.74
N ALA A 14 11.75 -13.02 5.02
CA ALA A 14 11.45 -12.11 3.92
C ALA A 14 10.79 -10.81 4.45
N GLY A 15 10.99 -9.71 3.72
CA GLY A 15 10.29 -8.46 4.02
C GLY A 15 8.78 -8.61 3.83
N LEU A 16 8.00 -8.19 4.83
CA LEU A 16 6.54 -8.26 4.78
C LEU A 16 5.96 -7.05 4.05
N VAL A 17 5.08 -7.31 3.08
CA VAL A 17 4.28 -6.29 2.40
C VAL A 17 2.82 -6.58 2.71
N PHE A 18 2.10 -5.58 3.22
CA PHE A 18 0.69 -5.69 3.55
C PHE A 18 -0.13 -4.98 2.49
N VAL A 19 -1.03 -5.70 1.83
CA VAL A 19 -1.88 -5.15 0.77
C VAL A 19 -3.34 -5.31 1.17
N THR A 20 -4.09 -4.20 1.12
CA THR A 20 -5.56 -4.22 1.20
C THR A 20 -6.11 -4.08 -0.21
N ALA A 21 -6.97 -5.01 -0.63
CA ALA A 21 -7.52 -5.04 -1.98
C ALA A 21 -8.98 -4.56 -1.99
N PHE A 22 -9.35 -3.76 -3.00
CA PHE A 22 -10.73 -3.33 -3.24
C PHE A 22 -11.10 -3.57 -4.71
N GLU A 23 -12.38 -3.77 -5.01
CA GLU A 23 -12.85 -3.83 -6.40
C GLU A 23 -12.76 -2.46 -7.08
N THR A 24 -13.15 -1.38 -6.36
CA THR A 24 -13.22 -0.01 -6.89
C THR A 24 -12.67 1.02 -5.91
N ARG A 25 -12.23 2.19 -6.40
CA ARG A 25 -11.85 3.34 -5.56
C ARG A 25 -13.01 3.82 -4.69
N ARG A 26 -14.24 3.73 -5.21
CA ARG A 26 -15.44 4.08 -4.44
C ARG A 26 -15.61 3.17 -3.22
N ALA A 27 -15.38 1.86 -3.38
CA ALA A 27 -15.40 0.94 -2.25
C ALA A 27 -14.30 1.30 -1.22
N MET A 28 -13.10 1.63 -1.69
CA MET A 28 -11.97 2.04 -0.82
C MET A 28 -12.29 3.31 0.02
N GLN A 29 -13.00 4.30 -0.54
CA GLN A 29 -13.28 5.58 0.13
C GLN A 29 -13.93 5.41 1.51
N SER A 30 -14.87 4.46 1.65
CA SER A 30 -15.54 4.17 2.92
C SER A 30 -14.60 3.62 4.01
N PHE A 31 -13.41 3.14 3.64
CA PHE A 31 -12.44 2.54 4.54
C PHE A 31 -11.16 3.36 4.69
N VAL A 32 -11.01 4.50 4.00
CA VAL A 32 -9.75 5.24 3.94
C VAL A 32 -9.18 5.60 5.32
N SER A 33 -10.05 5.93 6.28
CA SER A 33 -9.65 6.27 7.66
C SER A 33 -9.21 5.06 8.50
N GLN A 34 -9.45 3.83 8.03
CA GLN A 34 -9.12 2.58 8.71
C GLN A 34 -7.91 1.89 8.10
N ILE A 35 -7.45 2.34 6.93
CA ILE A 35 -6.27 1.79 6.25
C ILE A 35 -5.03 2.15 7.06
N ALA A 36 -4.22 1.14 7.39
CA ALA A 36 -3.04 1.33 8.21
C ALA A 36 -1.94 2.07 7.43
N TRP A 37 -1.24 2.98 8.09
CA TRP A 37 0.03 3.51 7.58
C TRP A 37 1.05 2.39 7.33
N GLU A 38 2.01 2.67 6.43
CA GLU A 38 3.06 1.74 5.99
C GLU A 38 2.45 0.43 5.47
N SER A 39 1.41 0.57 4.64
CA SER A 39 0.75 -0.52 3.92
C SER A 39 0.31 -0.03 2.54
N GLU A 40 -0.06 -1.00 1.70
CA GLU A 40 -0.41 -0.77 0.30
C GLU A 40 -1.88 -1.03 0.03
N VAL A 41 -2.40 -0.34 -0.97
CA VAL A 41 -3.74 -0.59 -1.51
C VAL A 41 -3.64 -0.92 -2.98
N TRP A 42 -4.32 -2.00 -3.38
CA TRP A 42 -4.51 -2.40 -4.76
C TRP A 42 -6.00 -2.34 -5.11
N ILE A 43 -6.33 -1.91 -6.32
CA ILE A 43 -7.71 -1.72 -6.76
C ILE A 43 -7.92 -2.38 -8.11
N ALA A 44 -8.89 -3.30 -8.19
CA ALA A 44 -9.11 -4.10 -9.39
C ALA A 44 -9.44 -3.27 -10.64
N GLU A 45 -10.14 -2.13 -10.48
CA GLU A 45 -10.44 -1.22 -11.61
C GLU A 45 -9.21 -0.52 -12.20
N ALA A 46 -8.08 -0.50 -11.50
CA ALA A 46 -6.81 0.09 -11.93
C ALA A 46 -5.65 -0.86 -11.57
N PRO A 47 -5.59 -2.06 -12.17
CA PRO A 47 -4.77 -3.17 -11.69
C PRO A 47 -3.27 -2.91 -11.79
N ASP A 48 -2.85 -2.01 -12.68
CA ASP A 48 -1.45 -1.61 -12.89
C ASP A 48 -0.95 -0.57 -11.87
N HIS A 49 -1.82 -0.10 -10.97
CA HIS A 49 -1.51 0.97 -10.02
C HIS A 49 -1.64 0.49 -8.58
N MET A 50 -0.85 1.08 -7.70
CA MET A 50 -0.94 0.89 -6.24
C MET A 50 -0.93 2.24 -5.53
N ILE A 51 -1.61 2.30 -4.39
CA ILE A 51 -1.59 3.47 -3.50
C ILE A 51 -0.76 3.10 -2.27
N HIS A 52 0.31 3.88 -2.06
CA HIS A 52 1.21 3.73 -0.92
C HIS A 52 0.77 4.64 0.24
N PHE A 53 0.32 4.05 1.35
CA PHE A 53 -0.07 4.82 2.54
C PHE A 53 1.17 5.10 3.41
N ASN A 54 1.96 6.10 2.99
CA ASN A 54 3.21 6.55 3.61
C ASN A 54 4.35 5.49 3.59
N GLY A 55 5.55 5.93 3.93
CA GLY A 55 6.78 5.14 4.02
C GLY A 55 7.96 5.87 3.39
N GLU A 56 9.17 5.54 3.83
CA GLU A 56 10.41 6.15 3.33
C GLU A 56 10.79 5.67 1.92
N ARG A 57 10.09 4.67 1.38
CA ARG A 57 10.48 3.93 0.19
C ARG A 57 10.22 4.65 -1.14
N PHE A 58 9.30 5.63 -1.17
CA PHE A 58 8.77 6.17 -2.44
C PHE A 58 8.80 7.71 -2.53
N LEU A 59 9.77 8.36 -1.89
CA LEU A 59 9.94 9.80 -2.01
C LEU A 59 10.88 10.12 -3.18
N GLY A 60 10.33 10.62 -4.30
CA GLY A 60 11.12 11.06 -5.45
C GLY A 60 10.28 11.44 -6.67
N PRO A 61 10.86 12.19 -7.62
CA PRO A 61 10.23 12.49 -8.90
C PRO A 61 9.98 11.22 -9.72
N TYR A 62 8.88 11.18 -10.47
CA TYR A 62 8.71 10.18 -11.51
C TYR A 62 9.74 10.36 -12.64
N PRO A 63 10.14 9.29 -13.34
CA PRO A 63 11.19 9.37 -14.37
C PRO A 63 10.89 10.37 -15.51
N ASP A 64 9.62 10.64 -15.78
CA ASP A 64 9.13 11.57 -16.80
C ASP A 64 9.15 13.05 -16.35
N VAL A 65 9.39 13.33 -15.07
CA VAL A 65 9.48 14.70 -14.53
C VAL A 65 10.92 15.16 -14.26
N MET A 66 11.94 14.42 -14.68
CA MET A 66 13.31 14.94 -14.66
C MET A 66 13.51 15.96 -15.79
N PRO A 67 13.86 17.22 -15.49
CA PRO A 67 14.28 18.16 -16.53
C PRO A 67 15.56 17.63 -17.20
N LYS A 68 15.65 17.78 -18.52
CA LYS A 68 16.88 17.54 -19.29
C LYS A 68 18.02 18.45 -18.82
#